data_AF-A0A947BK69-F1
#
_entry.id   AF-A0A947BK69-F1
#
_cell.length_a   1.000
_cell.length_b   1.000
_cell.length_c   1.000
_cell.angle_alpha   90.00
_cell.angle_beta   90.00
_cell.angle_gamma   90.00
#
_symmetry.space_group_name_H-M   'P 1'
#
loop_
_entity.id
_entity.type
_entity.pdbx_description
1 polymer ?
#
loop_
_entity_poly.entity_id
_entity_poly.type
_entity_poly.pdbx_seq_one_letter_code
_entity_poly.pdbx_strand_id
1 'polypeptide(L)'
;MWLKTYLTVTGIGALLALAFPWLVIMGMFMLVIPGLILGMMPTAFLYGLVFAGIRFLLSTVLSGAPLNIAAAVATLAVFWVIPQPAKLAANAELEALRQEQVLPSSPVKLAGNILVQRPFESRCDDLCAALLKTPGVTSVTLHSKRGEPVTYVIADETAEGEAGKSIGYGLLEPGGYNASDPLAGRRALEAEWNLMLTQGGKMLMKTKAAPTPDFIISIVDGPAGGGERIGALVGKWSLQPSGPTEKSLEISSDRGEVLLRQELLSIS
;
A
#
# COMPACT_ATOMS: atom_id res chain seq x y z
N MET A 1 -36.86 -12.96 32.29
CA MET A 1 -37.56 -11.74 31.83
C MET A 1 -36.61 -10.83 31.05
N TRP A 2 -35.44 -10.51 31.61
CA TRP A 2 -34.44 -9.60 31.02
C TRP A 2 -34.01 -9.90 29.57
N LEU A 3 -33.71 -11.15 29.22
CA LEU A 3 -33.26 -11.51 27.86
C LEU A 3 -34.33 -11.23 26.78
N LYS A 4 -35.61 -11.44 27.09
CA LYS A 4 -36.70 -11.14 26.15
C LYS A 4 -36.78 -9.64 25.88
N THR A 5 -36.75 -8.83 26.95
CA THR A 5 -36.74 -7.37 26.85
C THR A 5 -35.54 -6.87 26.05
N TYR A 6 -34.34 -7.40 26.32
CA TYR A 6 -33.13 -7.07 25.58
C TYR A 6 -33.29 -7.33 24.08
N LEU A 7 -33.76 -8.51 23.69
CA LEU A 7 -33.96 -8.88 22.28
C LEU A 7 -35.03 -8.02 21.60
N THR A 8 -36.11 -7.68 22.30
CA THR A 8 -37.15 -6.81 21.74
C THR A 8 -36.64 -5.40 21.50
N VAL A 9 -35.95 -4.80 22.49
CA VAL A 9 -35.41 -3.44 22.37
C VAL A 9 -34.33 -3.37 21.29
N THR A 10 -33.37 -4.29 21.31
CA THR A 10 -32.28 -4.32 20.32
C THR A 10 -32.79 -4.68 18.92
N GLY A 11 -33.81 -5.55 18.80
CA GLY A 11 -34.43 -5.90 17.53
C GLY A 11 -35.19 -4.73 16.89
N ILE A 12 -35.98 -3.99 17.68
CA ILE A 12 -36.64 -2.77 17.19
C ILE A 12 -35.60 -1.71 16.79
N GLY A 13 -34.58 -1.51 17.62
CA GLY A 13 -33.47 -0.59 17.33
C GLY A 13 -32.72 -0.97 16.05
N ALA A 14 -32.44 -2.26 15.84
CA ALA A 14 -31.78 -2.76 14.65
C ALA A 14 -32.63 -2.53 13.39
N LEU A 15 -33.93 -2.79 13.47
CA LEU A 15 -34.86 -2.55 12.37
C LEU A 15 -34.90 -1.06 11.99
N LEU A 16 -34.96 -0.16 12.98
CA LEU A 16 -34.91 1.28 12.73
C LEU A 16 -33.58 1.73 12.13
N ALA A 17 -32.46 1.22 12.65
CA ALA A 17 -31.12 1.55 12.15
C ALA A 17 -30.92 1.12 10.68
N LEU A 18 -31.45 -0.05 10.31
CA LEU A 18 -31.34 -0.58 8.94
C LEU A 18 -32.35 0.07 7.98
N ALA A 19 -33.59 0.31 8.43
CA ALA A 19 -34.64 0.91 7.60
C ALA A 19 -34.43 2.41 7.38
N PHE A 20 -33.86 3.11 8.36
CA PHE A 20 -33.61 4.56 8.31
C PHE A 20 -32.16 4.89 8.67
N PRO A 21 -31.18 4.60 7.79
CA PRO A 21 -29.76 4.86 8.07
C PRO A 21 -29.45 6.32 8.39
N TRP A 22 -30.22 7.25 7.81
CA TRP A 22 -30.11 8.68 8.10
C TRP A 22 -30.33 9.03 9.58
N LEU A 23 -31.15 8.25 10.30
CA LEU A 23 -31.41 8.46 11.72
C LEU A 23 -30.15 8.24 12.56
N VAL A 24 -29.34 7.24 12.20
CA VAL A 24 -28.04 6.95 12.85
C VAL A 24 -27.07 8.10 12.60
N ILE A 25 -27.03 8.59 11.36
CA ILE A 25 -26.16 9.70 10.95
C ILE A 25 -26.55 10.98 11.70
N MET A 26 -27.81 11.39 11.65
CA MET A 26 -28.32 12.55 12.37
C MET A 26 -28.12 12.43 13.88
N GLY A 27 -28.34 11.24 14.43
CA GLY A 27 -28.05 10.93 15.82
C GLY A 27 -26.58 11.19 16.14
N MET A 28 -25.66 10.67 15.34
CA MET A 28 -24.22 10.85 15.56
C MET A 28 -23.77 12.31 15.44
N PHE A 29 -24.40 13.10 14.57
CA PHE A 29 -24.11 14.53 14.40
C PHE A 29 -24.73 15.42 15.48
N MET A 30 -25.98 15.17 15.92
CA MET A 30 -26.64 16.01 16.93
C MET A 30 -26.28 15.60 18.36
N LEU A 31 -26.20 14.30 18.64
CA LEU A 31 -25.98 13.71 19.96
C LEU A 31 -25.22 12.38 19.79
N VAL A 32 -23.89 12.47 19.80
CA VAL A 32 -22.95 11.35 19.54
C VAL A 32 -23.38 10.03 20.22
N ILE A 33 -23.82 10.09 21.48
CA ILE A 33 -24.20 8.91 22.28
C ILE A 33 -25.45 8.19 21.71
N PRO A 34 -26.62 8.83 21.53
CA PRO A 34 -27.77 8.23 20.84
C PRO A 34 -27.47 7.63 19.47
N GLY A 35 -26.67 8.32 18.65
CA GLY A 35 -26.27 7.81 17.33
C GLY A 35 -25.46 6.52 17.43
N LEU A 36 -24.50 6.48 18.35
CA LEU A 36 -23.64 5.32 18.59
C LEU A 36 -24.43 4.13 19.16
N ILE A 37 -25.33 4.37 20.13
CA ILE A 37 -26.21 3.34 20.68
C ILE A 37 -27.05 2.71 19.57
N LEU A 38 -27.69 3.54 18.73
CA LEU A 38 -28.53 3.05 17.65
C LEU A 38 -27.72 2.32 16.58
N GLY A 39 -26.53 2.83 16.23
CA GLY A 39 -25.61 2.17 15.29
C GLY A 39 -25.13 0.79 15.77
N MET A 40 -25.04 0.58 17.08
CA MET A 40 -24.67 -0.71 17.67
C MET A 40 -25.84 -1.70 17.79
N MET A 41 -27.10 -1.26 17.66
CA MET A 41 -28.27 -2.12 17.86
C MET A 41 -28.31 -3.36 16.95
N PRO A 42 -28.02 -3.27 15.63
CA PRO A 42 -27.95 -4.45 14.77
C PRO A 42 -26.95 -5.50 15.26
N THR A 43 -25.76 -5.07 15.66
CA THR A 43 -24.72 -5.96 16.21
C THR A 43 -25.16 -6.54 17.56
N ALA A 44 -25.66 -5.70 18.47
CA ALA A 44 -26.12 -6.12 19.79
C ALA A 44 -27.27 -7.16 19.70
N PHE A 45 -28.17 -6.99 18.73
CA PHE A 45 -29.26 -7.92 18.46
C PHE A 45 -28.74 -9.27 17.94
N LEU A 46 -27.82 -9.27 16.97
CA LEU A 46 -27.21 -10.49 16.44
C LEU A 46 -26.48 -11.29 17.53
N TYR A 47 -25.66 -10.62 18.35
CA TYR A 47 -25.01 -11.26 19.49
C TYR A 47 -26.03 -11.82 20.49
N GLY A 48 -27.11 -11.07 20.74
CA GLY A 48 -28.22 -11.50 21.59
C GLY A 48 -28.92 -12.77 21.09
N LEU A 49 -29.20 -12.86 19.79
CA LEU A 49 -29.86 -14.02 19.17
C LEU A 49 -29.00 -15.27 19.30
N VAL A 50 -27.71 -15.17 18.96
CA VAL A 50 -26.77 -16.28 19.08
C VAL A 50 -26.63 -16.71 20.54
N PHE A 51 -26.47 -15.76 21.46
CA PHE A 51 -26.42 -16.03 22.90
C PHE A 51 -27.69 -16.73 23.41
N ALA A 52 -28.87 -16.25 23.00
CA ALA A 52 -30.14 -16.84 23.41
C ALA A 52 -30.29 -18.28 22.89
N GLY A 53 -29.90 -18.53 21.63
CA GLY A 53 -29.91 -19.86 21.03
C GLY A 53 -28.96 -20.82 21.74
N ILE A 54 -27.71 -20.41 21.96
CA ILE A 54 -26.72 -21.22 22.66
C ILE A 54 -27.14 -21.49 24.11
N ARG A 55 -27.61 -20.46 24.82
CA ARG A 55 -28.12 -20.61 26.19
C ARG A 55 -29.30 -21.58 26.25
N PHE A 56 -30.22 -21.52 25.28
CA PHE A 56 -31.34 -22.45 25.22
C PHE A 56 -30.84 -23.89 25.07
N LEU A 57 -29.89 -24.15 24.16
CA LEU A 57 -29.29 -25.47 23.96
C LEU A 57 -28.58 -25.97 25.22
N LEU A 58 -27.71 -25.14 25.83
CA LEU A 58 -26.93 -25.49 27.01
C LEU A 58 -27.78 -25.63 28.28
N SER A 59 -28.99 -25.06 28.32
CA SER A 59 -29.86 -25.12 29.50
C SER A 59 -30.35 -26.53 29.84
N THR A 60 -30.19 -27.47 28.92
CA THR A 60 -30.47 -28.89 29.14
C THR A 60 -29.42 -29.59 30.01
N VAL A 61 -28.20 -29.04 30.09
CA VAL A 61 -27.06 -29.65 30.79
C VAL A 61 -26.51 -28.76 31.91
N LEU A 62 -26.57 -27.44 31.73
CA LEU A 62 -26.04 -26.44 32.66
C LEU A 62 -27.16 -25.57 33.21
N SER A 63 -27.00 -25.13 34.46
CA SER A 63 -27.91 -24.18 35.12
C SER A 63 -27.15 -23.08 35.85
N GLY A 64 -27.85 -22.02 36.25
CA GLY A 64 -27.27 -20.94 37.07
C GLY A 64 -26.21 -20.10 36.34
N ALA A 65 -25.18 -19.66 37.07
CA ALA A 65 -24.11 -18.82 36.54
C ALA A 65 -23.25 -19.51 35.46
N PRO A 66 -22.86 -20.80 35.60
CA PRO A 66 -22.09 -21.51 34.57
C PRO A 66 -22.75 -21.52 33.19
N LEU A 67 -24.08 -21.62 33.13
CA LEU A 67 -24.85 -21.56 31.88
C LEU A 67 -24.64 -20.22 31.14
N ASN A 68 -24.68 -19.11 31.87
CA ASN A 68 -24.49 -17.78 31.27
C ASN A 68 -23.07 -17.59 30.76
N ILE A 69 -22.07 -18.02 31.54
CA ILE A 69 -20.65 -17.90 31.17
C ILE A 69 -20.36 -18.75 29.94
N ALA A 70 -20.77 -20.02 29.94
CA ALA A 70 -20.57 -20.94 28.82
C ALA A 70 -21.25 -20.41 27.54
N ALA A 71 -22.49 -19.92 27.66
CA ALA A 71 -23.20 -19.33 26.52
C ALA A 71 -22.51 -18.06 25.98
N ALA A 72 -21.97 -17.20 26.85
CA ALA A 72 -21.25 -16.00 26.45
C ALA A 72 -19.94 -16.34 25.71
N VAL A 73 -19.14 -17.27 26.25
CA VAL A 73 -17.89 -17.73 25.63
C VAL A 73 -18.16 -18.37 24.27
N ALA A 74 -19.17 -19.23 24.18
CA ALA A 74 -19.54 -19.87 22.92
C ALA A 74 -20.07 -18.87 21.89
N THR A 75 -20.80 -17.83 22.31
CA THR A 75 -21.23 -16.74 21.41
C THR A 75 -20.03 -16.02 20.81
N LEU A 76 -19.04 -15.65 21.64
CA LEU A 76 -17.81 -15.02 21.17
C LEU A 76 -17.03 -15.95 20.21
N ALA A 77 -16.95 -17.24 20.53
CA ALA A 77 -16.30 -18.23 19.68
C ALA A 77 -16.96 -18.32 18.29
N VAL A 78 -18.30 -18.28 18.20
CA VAL A 78 -19.02 -18.28 16.91
C VAL A 78 -18.59 -17.09 16.05
N PHE A 79 -18.64 -15.87 16.59
CA PHE A 79 -18.27 -14.67 15.84
C PHE A 79 -16.77 -14.60 15.52
N TRP A 80 -15.92 -15.25 16.33
CA TRP A 80 -14.51 -15.41 16.02
C TRP A 80 -14.23 -16.40 14.89
N VAL A 81 -15.01 -17.50 14.81
CA VAL A 81 -14.82 -18.58 13.83
C VAL A 81 -15.33 -18.21 12.44
N ILE A 82 -16.44 -17.48 12.35
CA ILE A 82 -17.05 -17.08 11.07
C ILE A 82 -16.04 -16.47 10.07
N PRO A 83 -15.17 -15.49 10.45
CA PRO A 83 -14.22 -14.92 9.50
C PRO A 83 -12.97 -15.79 9.23
N GLN A 84 -12.73 -16.88 9.95
CA GLN A 84 -11.49 -17.66 9.83
C GLN A 84 -11.25 -18.26 8.45
N PRO A 85 -12.25 -18.88 7.77
CA PRO A 85 -12.01 -19.48 6.46
C PRO A 85 -11.59 -18.45 5.41
N ALA A 86 -12.22 -17.28 5.40
CA ALA A 86 -11.87 -16.18 4.49
C ALA A 86 -10.45 -15.65 4.79
N LYS A 87 -10.11 -15.48 6.08
CA LYS A 87 -8.76 -15.07 6.50
C LYS A 87 -7.70 -16.09 6.10
N LEU A 88 -7.97 -17.38 6.27
CA LEU A 88 -7.05 -18.46 5.89
C LEU A 88 -6.83 -18.49 4.38
N ALA A 89 -7.91 -18.35 3.59
CA ALA A 89 -7.81 -18.29 2.14
C ALA A 89 -6.98 -17.07 1.66
N ALA A 90 -7.23 -15.88 2.23
CA ALA A 90 -6.47 -14.68 1.89
C ALA A 90 -4.98 -14.79 2.26
N ASN A 91 -4.68 -15.41 3.41
CA ASN A 91 -3.30 -15.66 3.82
C ASN A 91 -2.59 -16.66 2.89
N ALA A 92 -3.28 -17.72 2.47
CA ALA A 92 -2.73 -18.70 1.54
C ALA A 92 -2.45 -18.09 0.16
N GLU A 93 -3.32 -17.20 -0.32
CA GLU A 93 -3.09 -16.45 -1.56
C GLU A 93 -1.87 -15.53 -1.45
N LEU A 94 -1.70 -14.83 -0.31
CA LEU A 94 -0.52 -14.02 -0.04
C LEU A 94 0.76 -14.84 0.04
N GLU A 95 0.73 -16.00 0.68
CA GLU A 95 1.88 -16.90 0.75
C GLU A 95 2.27 -17.45 -0.62
N ALA A 96 1.29 -17.76 -1.48
CA ALA A 96 1.55 -18.23 -2.84
C ALA A 96 2.20 -17.18 -3.74
N LEU A 97 1.99 -15.89 -3.46
CA LEU A 97 2.58 -14.78 -4.20
C LEU A 97 3.93 -14.32 -3.63
N ARG A 98 4.20 -14.62 -2.36
CA ARG A 98 5.41 -14.16 -1.67
C ARG A 98 6.66 -14.73 -2.31
N GLN A 99 7.56 -13.84 -2.69
CA GLN A 99 8.91 -14.18 -3.14
C GLN A 99 9.88 -14.20 -1.95
N GLU A 100 10.92 -15.01 -2.07
CA GLU A 100 11.98 -15.06 -1.07
C GLU A 100 12.74 -13.73 -1.04
N GLN A 101 12.78 -13.09 0.12
CA GLN A 101 13.54 -11.86 0.32
C GLN A 101 15.03 -12.18 0.31
N VAL A 102 15.78 -11.46 -0.52
CA VAL A 102 17.24 -11.58 -0.61
C VAL A 102 17.84 -10.37 0.07
N LEU A 103 18.47 -10.60 1.22
CA LEU A 103 19.23 -9.57 1.93
C LEU A 103 20.69 -9.60 1.45
N PRO A 104 21.26 -8.44 1.11
CA PRO A 104 22.64 -8.40 0.68
C PRO A 104 23.57 -8.70 1.87
N SER A 105 24.54 -9.58 1.67
CA SER A 105 25.54 -9.94 2.70
C SER A 105 26.53 -8.81 2.99
N SER A 106 26.60 -7.81 2.11
CA SER A 106 27.41 -6.60 2.27
C SER A 106 26.75 -5.42 1.52
N PRO A 107 27.09 -4.15 1.83
CA PRO A 107 26.52 -3.01 1.12
C PRO A 107 26.72 -3.12 -0.41
N VAL A 108 25.62 -3.09 -1.16
CA VAL A 108 25.66 -3.17 -2.64
C VAL A 108 26.28 -1.88 -3.18
N LYS A 109 27.47 -1.99 -3.76
CA LYS A 109 28.15 -0.87 -4.42
C LYS A 109 27.70 -0.80 -5.88
N LEU A 110 26.73 0.07 -6.15
CA LEU A 110 26.26 0.32 -7.51
C LEU A 110 27.33 1.10 -8.30
N ALA A 111 27.70 0.61 -9.47
CA ALA A 111 28.68 1.22 -10.37
C ALA A 111 28.37 0.87 -11.83
N GLY A 112 28.93 1.62 -12.78
CA GLY A 112 28.73 1.39 -14.22
C GLY A 112 27.39 1.92 -14.74
N ASN A 113 26.80 1.20 -15.68
CA ASN A 113 25.54 1.54 -16.34
C ASN A 113 24.37 0.87 -15.62
N ILE A 114 23.37 1.64 -15.21
CA ILE A 114 22.24 1.12 -14.44
C ILE A 114 20.97 1.21 -15.28
N LEU A 115 20.27 0.09 -15.44
CA LEU A 115 18.92 0.07 -16.00
C LEU A 115 17.89 0.11 -14.87
N VAL A 116 16.99 1.08 -14.90
CA VAL A 116 15.86 1.16 -13.98
C VAL A 116 14.58 0.80 -14.73
N GLN A 117 13.98 -0.32 -14.36
CA GLN A 117 12.69 -0.78 -14.86
C GLN A 117 11.60 -0.31 -13.89
N ARG A 118 10.83 0.71 -14.32
CA ARG A 118 9.76 1.30 -13.51
C ARG A 118 8.47 1.48 -14.32
N PRO A 119 7.29 1.43 -13.68
CA PRO A 119 6.00 1.64 -14.35
C PRO A 119 5.63 3.12 -14.57
N PHE A 120 6.51 4.09 -14.24
CA PHE A 120 6.22 5.54 -14.28
C PHE A 120 6.91 6.27 -15.44
N GLU A 121 6.55 7.54 -15.67
CA GLU A 121 6.97 8.33 -16.85
C GLU A 121 8.50 8.41 -17.04
N SER A 122 8.92 8.46 -18.30
CA SER A 122 10.31 8.46 -18.80
C SER A 122 11.07 9.77 -18.55
N ARG A 123 11.09 10.26 -17.31
CA ARG A 123 11.83 11.47 -16.91
C ARG A 123 12.82 11.12 -15.80
N CYS A 124 13.95 11.81 -15.75
CA CYS A 124 14.91 11.67 -14.65
C CYS A 124 14.32 12.30 -13.38
N ASP A 125 13.88 11.44 -12.48
CA ASP A 125 13.34 11.77 -11.17
C ASP A 125 14.40 11.67 -10.06
N ASP A 126 13.97 11.80 -8.80
CA ASP A 126 14.85 11.79 -7.62
C ASP A 126 15.74 10.54 -7.54
N LEU A 127 15.24 9.37 -7.96
CA LEU A 127 16.03 8.13 -7.95
C LEU A 127 17.08 8.14 -9.06
N CYS A 128 16.71 8.55 -10.28
CA CYS A 128 17.65 8.70 -11.38
C CYS A 128 18.79 9.67 -11.01
N ALA A 129 18.42 10.81 -10.42
CA ALA A 129 19.34 11.82 -9.91
C ALA A 129 20.24 11.26 -8.79
N ALA A 130 19.69 10.58 -7.78
CA ALA A 130 20.51 9.97 -6.73
C ALA A 130 21.51 8.93 -7.27
N LEU A 131 21.12 8.13 -8.26
CA LEU A 131 21.98 7.12 -8.88
C LEU A 131 23.13 7.77 -9.66
N LEU A 132 22.87 8.80 -10.48
CA LEU A 132 23.91 9.50 -11.24
C LEU A 132 24.93 10.21 -10.34
N LYS A 133 24.56 10.55 -9.10
CA LYS A 133 25.47 11.14 -8.11
C LYS A 133 26.32 10.08 -7.39
N THR A 134 25.95 8.80 -7.48
CA THR A 134 26.66 7.72 -6.79
C THR A 134 28.04 7.53 -7.43
N PRO A 135 29.15 7.56 -6.64
CA PRO A 135 30.49 7.38 -7.19
C PRO A 135 30.63 6.06 -7.94
N GLY A 136 31.08 6.13 -9.20
CA GLY A 136 31.28 4.97 -10.05
C GLY A 136 30.12 4.68 -11.01
N VAL A 137 28.95 5.33 -10.87
CA VAL A 137 27.86 5.24 -11.85
C VAL A 137 28.18 6.13 -13.06
N THR A 138 28.06 5.54 -14.26
CA THR A 138 28.42 6.19 -15.53
C THR A 138 27.19 6.66 -16.29
N SER A 139 26.11 5.87 -16.29
CA SER A 139 24.85 6.21 -16.93
C SER A 139 23.66 5.55 -16.24
N VAL A 140 22.48 6.15 -16.40
CA VAL A 140 21.22 5.58 -15.91
C VAL A 140 20.22 5.53 -17.07
N THR A 141 19.83 4.32 -17.46
CA THR A 141 18.80 4.08 -18.47
C THR A 141 17.46 3.85 -17.79
N LEU A 142 16.45 4.64 -18.15
CA LEU A 142 15.08 4.50 -17.65
C LEU A 142 14.23 3.78 -18.68
N HIS A 143 13.66 2.64 -18.30
CA HIS A 143 12.68 1.94 -19.14
C HIS A 143 11.31 2.58 -18.97
N SER A 144 10.67 2.98 -20.07
CA SER A 144 9.34 3.59 -20.09
C SER A 144 8.29 2.57 -20.45
N LYS A 145 7.13 2.59 -19.78
CA LYS A 145 5.99 1.71 -20.11
C LYS A 145 5.41 1.95 -21.52
N ARG A 146 5.64 3.12 -22.14
CA ARG A 146 5.01 3.53 -23.41
C ARG A 146 5.99 4.09 -24.45
N GLY A 147 7.29 4.00 -24.24
CA GLY A 147 8.27 4.65 -25.12
C GLY A 147 9.62 3.96 -25.11
N GLU A 148 10.51 4.44 -25.96
CA GLU A 148 11.89 3.96 -25.99
C GLU A 148 12.59 4.26 -24.66
N PRO A 149 13.50 3.38 -24.20
CA PRO A 149 14.30 3.63 -23.02
C PRO A 149 15.15 4.88 -23.22
N VAL A 150 15.23 5.72 -22.18
CA VAL A 150 16.00 6.97 -22.22
C VAL A 150 17.19 6.85 -21.28
N THR A 151 18.40 7.06 -21.82
CA THR A 151 19.63 7.06 -21.02
C THR A 151 20.02 8.47 -20.63
N TYR A 152 20.31 8.65 -19.36
CA TYR A 152 20.78 9.89 -18.76
C TYR A 152 22.25 9.77 -18.33
N VAL A 153 23.03 10.81 -18.58
CA VAL A 153 24.43 10.94 -18.19
C VAL A 153 24.70 12.35 -17.65
N ILE A 154 25.69 12.49 -16.77
CA ILE A 154 26.23 13.80 -16.40
C ILE A 154 27.46 14.04 -17.30
N ALA A 155 27.37 15.03 -18.18
CA ALA A 155 28.44 15.36 -19.12
C ALA A 155 28.66 16.87 -19.19
N ASP A 156 29.75 17.32 -19.80
CA ASP A 156 29.97 18.74 -20.04
C ASP A 156 28.96 19.28 -21.06
N GLU A 157 28.68 20.59 -21.02
CA GLU A 157 27.72 21.25 -21.93
C GLU A 157 28.03 21.03 -23.43
N THR A 158 29.29 20.72 -23.76
CA THR A 158 29.76 20.46 -25.13
C THR A 158 29.57 19.00 -25.59
N ALA A 159 29.09 18.11 -24.72
CA ALA A 159 28.89 16.71 -25.05
C ALA A 159 27.72 16.52 -26.04
N GLU A 160 27.80 15.50 -26.90
CA GLU A 160 26.71 15.14 -27.80
C GLU A 160 25.49 14.61 -27.01
N GLY A 161 24.34 15.25 -27.18
CA GLY A 161 23.09 14.83 -26.55
C GLY A 161 22.05 15.95 -26.49
N GLU A 162 20.84 15.60 -26.03
CA GLU A 162 19.79 16.58 -25.75
C GLU A 162 19.85 16.96 -24.26
N ALA A 163 19.74 18.25 -23.95
CA ALA A 163 19.67 18.69 -22.56
C ALA A 163 18.48 18.03 -21.83
N GLY A 164 18.79 17.28 -20.78
CA GLY A 164 17.81 16.66 -19.91
C GLY A 164 17.22 17.68 -18.94
N LYS A 165 15.90 17.64 -18.74
CA LYS A 165 15.25 18.30 -17.62
C LYS A 165 15.10 17.31 -16.47
N SER A 166 15.69 17.59 -15.32
CA SER A 166 15.26 16.98 -14.06
C SER A 166 13.89 17.54 -13.68
N ILE A 167 13.08 16.77 -12.95
CA ILE A 167 11.88 17.33 -12.33
C ILE A 167 12.36 18.28 -11.23
N GLY A 168 12.00 19.55 -11.36
CA GLY A 168 12.23 20.56 -10.34
C GLY A 168 10.91 21.12 -9.80
N TYR A 169 10.74 21.07 -8.48
CA TYR A 169 9.77 21.90 -7.76
C TYR A 169 10.53 23.13 -7.28
N GLY A 170 10.81 24.03 -8.23
CA GLY A 170 11.34 25.38 -8.08
C GLY A 170 12.02 25.70 -6.74
N LEU A 171 13.35 25.81 -6.75
CA LEU A 171 14.02 26.59 -5.71
C LEU A 171 13.47 28.02 -5.73
N LEU A 172 12.95 28.43 -4.57
CA LEU A 172 12.48 29.78 -4.22
C LEU A 172 11.02 30.10 -4.61
N GLU A 173 10.05 29.39 -4.03
CA GLU A 173 8.87 30.12 -3.55
C GLU A 173 9.21 30.72 -2.17
N PRO A 174 8.99 32.02 -1.91
CA PRO A 174 9.40 32.72 -0.70
C PRO A 174 8.55 32.36 0.55
N GLY A 175 7.96 31.16 0.59
CA GLY A 175 7.23 30.61 1.72
C GLY A 175 8.16 29.79 2.60
N GLY A 176 8.32 30.20 3.85
CA GLY A 176 9.30 29.67 4.80
C GLY A 176 9.41 28.15 4.90
N TYR A 177 10.64 27.68 5.15
CA TYR A 177 10.97 26.30 5.47
C TYR A 177 10.07 25.78 6.60
N ASN A 178 9.20 24.81 6.29
CA ASN A 178 8.40 24.12 7.28
C ASN A 178 8.99 22.72 7.48
N ALA A 179 9.43 22.39 8.70
CA ALA A 179 9.93 21.06 9.03
C ALA A 179 8.88 19.94 8.86
N SER A 180 7.60 20.31 8.69
CA SER A 180 6.48 19.43 8.39
C SER A 180 6.26 19.20 6.89
N ASP A 181 7.05 19.83 6.02
CA ASP A 181 6.89 19.73 4.57
C ASP A 181 7.30 18.32 4.09
N PRO A 182 6.34 17.50 3.59
CA PRO A 182 6.65 16.15 3.11
C PRO A 182 7.57 16.14 1.88
N LEU A 183 7.80 17.30 1.25
CA LEU A 183 8.66 17.45 0.07
C LEU A 183 10.05 18.03 0.39
N ALA A 184 10.36 18.33 1.66
CA ALA A 184 11.62 18.95 2.06
C ALA A 184 12.86 18.20 1.57
N GLY A 185 12.85 16.86 1.62
CA GLY A 185 13.95 16.03 1.13
C GLY A 185 14.17 16.11 -0.39
N ARG A 186 13.08 16.21 -1.16
CA ARG A 186 13.15 16.35 -2.63
C ARG A 186 13.69 17.73 -3.03
N ARG A 187 13.25 18.79 -2.36
CA ARG A 187 13.75 20.16 -2.57
C ARG A 187 15.24 20.30 -2.24
N ALA A 188 15.71 19.63 -1.19
CA ALA A 188 17.13 19.62 -0.83
C ALA A 188 17.99 18.91 -1.89
N LEU A 189 17.53 17.76 -2.41
CA LEU A 189 18.20 17.05 -3.50
C LEU A 189 18.26 17.90 -4.77
N GLU A 190 17.17 18.58 -5.12
CA GLU A 190 17.11 19.50 -6.26
C GLU A 190 18.07 20.68 -6.12
N ALA A 191 18.15 21.29 -4.93
CA ALA A 191 19.09 22.37 -4.63
C ALA A 191 20.53 21.94 -4.83
N GLU A 192 20.86 20.75 -4.35
CA GLU A 192 22.18 20.17 -4.50
C GLU A 192 22.51 19.86 -5.97
N TRP A 193 21.53 19.34 -6.72
CA TRP A 193 21.67 19.10 -8.16
C TRP A 193 21.89 20.40 -8.94
N ASN A 194 21.12 21.44 -8.66
CA ASN A 194 21.29 22.75 -9.31
C ASN A 194 22.67 23.36 -8.98
N LEU A 195 23.16 23.21 -7.75
CA LEU A 195 24.51 23.65 -7.38
C LEU A 195 25.60 22.83 -8.10
N MET A 196 25.44 21.51 -8.19
CA MET A 196 26.40 20.64 -8.87
C MET A 196 26.51 20.96 -10.36
N LEU A 197 25.39 21.18 -11.04
CA LEU A 197 25.36 21.49 -12.46
C LEU A 197 25.91 22.89 -12.75
N THR A 198 25.63 23.88 -11.88
CA THR A 198 26.09 25.27 -12.07
C THR A 198 27.57 25.48 -11.72
N GLN A 199 28.12 24.80 -10.71
CA GLN A 199 29.51 24.97 -10.31
C GLN A 199 30.49 24.14 -11.15
N GLY A 200 30.03 23.02 -11.73
CA GLY A 200 30.90 22.07 -12.43
C GLY A 200 31.00 22.25 -13.95
N GLY A 201 30.21 23.14 -14.57
CA GLY A 201 30.10 23.21 -16.04
C GLY A 201 29.47 21.96 -16.67
N LYS A 202 28.79 21.14 -15.84
CA LYS A 202 28.19 19.87 -16.23
C LYS A 202 26.69 20.01 -16.37
N MET A 203 26.12 19.30 -17.33
CA MET A 203 24.69 19.24 -17.58
C MET A 203 24.19 17.79 -17.56
N LEU A 204 22.92 17.64 -17.17
CA LEU A 204 22.21 16.38 -17.36
C LEU A 204 21.92 16.24 -18.86
N MET A 205 22.45 15.19 -19.48
CA MET A 205 22.28 14.94 -20.91
C MET A 205 21.48 13.66 -21.13
N LYS A 206 20.56 13.71 -22.08
CA LYS A 206 19.88 12.54 -22.63
C LYS A 206 20.67 12.04 -23.83
N THR A 207 21.01 10.76 -23.80
CA THR A 207 21.66 10.08 -24.92
C THR A 207 20.77 8.97 -25.46
N LYS A 208 20.85 8.76 -26.79
CA LYS A 208 20.22 7.62 -27.46
C LYS A 208 21.06 6.34 -27.32
N ALA A 209 22.28 6.45 -26.80
CA ALA A 209 23.09 5.28 -26.50
C ALA A 209 22.42 4.47 -25.36
N ALA A 210 22.16 3.20 -25.62
CA ALA A 210 21.68 2.24 -24.63
C ALA A 210 22.84 1.28 -24.28
N PRO A 211 23.74 1.67 -23.36
CA PRO A 211 24.82 0.80 -22.94
C PRO A 211 24.27 -0.46 -22.27
N THR A 212 25.04 -1.55 -22.33
CA THR A 212 24.71 -2.78 -21.59
C THR A 212 24.70 -2.47 -20.09
N PRO A 213 23.60 -2.76 -19.37
CA PRO A 213 23.52 -2.46 -17.96
C PRO A 213 24.37 -3.43 -17.14
N ASP A 214 25.17 -2.89 -16.23
CA ASP A 214 25.90 -3.63 -15.21
C ASP A 214 24.98 -4.03 -14.05
N PHE A 215 23.95 -3.22 -13.79
CA PHE A 215 22.91 -3.47 -12.79
C PHE A 215 21.52 -3.17 -13.34
N ILE A 216 20.54 -3.94 -12.89
CA ILE A 216 19.13 -3.76 -13.19
C ILE A 216 18.38 -3.54 -11.87
N ILE A 217 17.65 -2.43 -11.78
CA ILE A 217 16.77 -2.12 -10.67
C ILE A 217 15.34 -2.25 -11.17
N SER A 218 14.64 -3.29 -10.72
CA SER A 218 13.23 -3.52 -11.02
C SER A 218 12.37 -3.04 -9.86
N ILE A 219 11.40 -2.17 -10.15
CA ILE A 219 10.46 -1.65 -9.16
C ILE A 219 9.04 -1.93 -9.67
N VAL A 220 8.28 -2.68 -8.88
CA VAL A 220 6.87 -2.95 -9.13
C VAL A 220 6.04 -2.21 -8.09
N ASP A 221 4.99 -1.52 -8.55
CA ASP A 221 3.96 -0.93 -7.70
C ASP A 221 2.62 -1.13 -8.41
N GLY A 222 1.78 -2.05 -7.90
CA GLY A 222 0.52 -2.39 -8.58
C GLY A 222 -0.15 -3.67 -8.09
N PRO A 223 -1.09 -4.22 -8.87
CA PRO A 223 -1.71 -5.51 -8.55
C PRO A 223 -0.66 -6.63 -8.61
N ALA A 224 -0.64 -7.49 -7.58
CA ALA A 224 0.26 -8.63 -7.53
C ALA A 224 -0.11 -9.66 -8.63
N GLY A 225 0.90 -10.28 -9.25
CA GLY A 225 0.70 -11.34 -10.24
C GLY A 225 0.37 -10.90 -11.68
N GLY A 226 0.53 -9.62 -12.02
CA GLY A 226 0.48 -9.13 -13.42
C GLY A 226 -0.88 -9.18 -14.11
N GLY A 227 -1.94 -9.60 -13.42
CA GLY A 227 -3.30 -9.62 -13.93
C GLY A 227 -3.88 -8.22 -14.02
N GLU A 228 -4.10 -7.73 -15.25
CA GLU A 228 -5.01 -6.63 -15.50
C GLU A 228 -6.38 -7.05 -14.92
N ARG A 229 -6.81 -6.40 -13.83
CA ARG A 229 -8.14 -6.68 -13.28
C ARG A 229 -9.14 -6.43 -14.41
N ILE A 230 -9.88 -7.48 -14.79
CA ILE A 230 -11.23 -7.36 -15.37
C ILE A 230 -12.12 -6.77 -14.27
N GLY A 231 -11.86 -5.50 -13.92
CA GLY A 231 -12.38 -4.81 -12.74
C GLY A 231 -13.14 -3.55 -13.09
N ALA A 232 -13.39 -3.30 -14.38
CA ALA A 232 -14.21 -2.18 -14.82
C ALA A 232 -15.73 -2.44 -14.64
N LEU A 233 -16.14 -3.67 -14.27
CA LEU A 233 -17.56 -4.05 -14.21
C LEU A 233 -18.03 -4.65 -12.87
N VAL A 234 -17.16 -4.90 -11.89
CA VAL A 234 -17.59 -5.38 -10.56
C VAL A 234 -17.74 -4.18 -9.64
N GLY A 235 -18.99 -3.76 -9.45
CA GLY A 235 -19.36 -2.53 -8.73
C GLY A 235 -18.87 -2.48 -7.28
N LYS A 236 -18.85 -1.24 -6.75
CA LYS A 236 -18.44 -0.79 -5.40
C LYS A 236 -19.11 -1.48 -4.19
N TRP A 237 -19.80 -2.60 -4.37
CA TRP A 237 -20.54 -3.35 -3.35
C TRP A 237 -20.26 -4.86 -3.43
N SER A 238 -19.02 -5.25 -3.70
CA SER A 238 -18.59 -6.64 -3.65
C SER A 238 -18.04 -6.94 -2.24
N LEU A 239 -18.53 -8.01 -1.60
CA LEU A 239 -17.92 -8.60 -0.40
C LEU A 239 -16.61 -9.35 -0.72
N GLN A 240 -16.19 -9.36 -1.98
CA GLN A 240 -14.94 -9.95 -2.40
C GLN A 240 -13.81 -9.02 -1.98
N PRO A 241 -12.80 -9.52 -1.24
CA PRO A 241 -11.65 -8.72 -0.84
C PRO A 241 -10.98 -8.15 -2.09
N SER A 242 -10.39 -6.96 -1.95
CA SER A 242 -9.61 -6.43 -3.05
C SER A 242 -8.43 -7.39 -3.29
N GLY A 243 -8.26 -7.87 -4.52
CA GLY A 243 -7.09 -8.67 -4.89
C GLY A 243 -5.76 -7.99 -4.50
N PRO A 244 -4.72 -8.78 -4.21
CA PRO A 244 -3.48 -8.34 -3.59
C PRO A 244 -2.75 -7.27 -4.40
N THR A 245 -2.07 -6.40 -3.66
CA THR A 245 -1.17 -5.38 -4.19
C THR A 245 0.27 -5.74 -3.83
N GLU A 246 1.18 -5.51 -4.75
CA GLU A 246 2.61 -5.76 -4.61
C GLU A 246 3.38 -4.45 -4.75
N LYS A 247 4.29 -4.24 -3.79
CA LYS A 247 5.39 -3.29 -3.93
C LYS A 247 6.69 -4.06 -3.77
N SER A 248 7.46 -4.18 -4.85
CA SER A 248 8.74 -4.86 -4.84
C SER A 248 9.86 -4.01 -5.42
N LEU A 249 11.04 -4.18 -4.84
CA LEU A 249 12.31 -3.63 -5.29
C LEU A 249 13.28 -4.80 -5.43
N GLU A 250 13.77 -5.01 -6.65
CA GLU A 250 14.81 -5.99 -6.94
C GLU A 250 16.00 -5.29 -7.56
N ILE A 251 17.20 -5.62 -7.07
CA ILE A 251 18.48 -5.21 -7.66
C ILE A 251 19.19 -6.47 -8.11
N SER A 252 19.43 -6.59 -9.41
CA SER A 252 20.18 -7.69 -10.00
C SER A 252 21.40 -7.21 -10.77
N SER A 253 22.41 -8.06 -10.91
CA SER A 253 23.54 -7.83 -11.82
C SER A 253 23.14 -8.11 -13.27
N ASP A 254 23.94 -7.63 -14.22
CA ASP A 254 23.97 -8.00 -15.63
C ASP A 254 23.91 -9.52 -15.92
N ARG A 255 24.41 -10.34 -15.00
CA ARG A 255 24.42 -11.82 -15.08
C ARG A 255 23.14 -12.45 -14.56
N GLY A 256 22.16 -11.66 -14.11
CA GLY A 256 20.91 -12.14 -13.53
C GLY A 256 21.00 -12.60 -12.08
N GLU A 257 22.12 -12.36 -11.39
CA GLU A 257 22.24 -12.62 -9.96
C GLU A 257 21.45 -11.57 -9.17
N VAL A 258 20.51 -12.01 -8.34
CA VAL A 258 19.71 -11.14 -7.47
C VAL A 258 20.52 -10.79 -6.23
N LEU A 259 20.90 -9.52 -6.10
CA LEU A 259 21.72 -9.01 -5.00
C LEU A 259 20.87 -8.50 -3.83
N LEU A 260 19.68 -7.98 -4.14
CA LEU A 260 18.71 -7.54 -3.15
C LEU A 260 17.31 -7.75 -3.71
N ARG A 261 16.42 -8.32 -2.90
CA ARG A 261 14.99 -8.35 -3.16
C ARG A 261 14.25 -8.01 -1.90
N GLN A 262 13.42 -6.97 -1.98
CA GLN A 262 12.48 -6.61 -0.95
C GLN A 262 11.09 -6.54 -1.56
N GLU A 263 10.14 -7.20 -0.89
CA GLU A 263 8.76 -7.27 -1.32
C GLU A 263 7.83 -6.98 -0.15
N LEU A 264 6.80 -6.19 -0.43
CA LEU A 264 5.70 -5.86 0.44
C LEU A 264 4.39 -6.20 -0.29
N LEU A 265 3.76 -7.29 0.17
CA LEU A 265 2.43 -7.70 -0.28
C LEU A 265 1.36 -7.24 0.71
N SER A 266 0.24 -6.74 0.19
CA SER A 266 -0.88 -6.26 1.00
C SER A 266 -2.23 -6.55 0.34
N ILE A 267 -3.22 -6.92 1.15
CA ILE A 267 -4.64 -7.03 0.78
C ILE A 267 -5.42 -5.95 1.53
N SER A 268 -6.26 -5.20 0.82
CA SER A 268 -7.17 -4.19 1.40
C SER A 268 -8.64 -4.62 1.44
#